data_AF-A0A7S1H748-F1
#
_entry.id   AF-A0A7S1H748-F1
#
_cell.length_a   1.000
_cell.length_b   1.000
_cell.length_c   1.000
_cell.angle_alpha   90.00
_cell.angle_beta   90.00
_cell.angle_gamma   90.00
#
_symmetry.space_group_name_H-M   'P 1'
#
loop_
_entity.id
_entity.type
_entity.pdbx_description
1 polymer ?
#
loop_
_entity_poly.entity_id
_entity_poly.type
_entity_poly.pdbx_seq_one_letter_code
_entity_poly.pdbx_strand_id
1 'polypeptide(L)'
;ASASISGKSRPLYFASRKLDDALDAYLAERVARGHGIADGSAYRRLDPDSPLFLSATGEGFRITQYGAEGRRRCLCRPILETYRKLFRYAELEWATPLSIRRTVVARLYDRGADEEQVGLVLGISERSAVREQFPRARPTIANLVQELV
;
A
#
# COMPACT_ATOMS: atom_id res chain seq x y z
N ALA A 1 11.89 2.05 -13.23
CA ALA A 1 10.62 1.97 -12.45
C ALA A 1 9.41 2.05 -13.38
N SER A 2 8.97 0.91 -13.92
CA SER A 2 7.68 0.82 -14.60
C SER A 2 6.56 1.13 -13.60
N ALA A 3 5.60 1.93 -14.02
CA ALA A 3 4.56 2.44 -13.14
C ALA A 3 3.68 1.31 -12.57
N SER A 4 2.97 1.61 -11.47
CA SER A 4 2.05 0.67 -10.81
C SER A 4 1.07 0.01 -11.79
N ILE A 5 0.30 -1.01 -11.38
CA ILE A 5 -0.73 -1.67 -12.22
C ILE A 5 -1.61 -0.65 -12.99
N SER A 6 -1.85 0.52 -12.41
CA SER A 6 -2.62 1.63 -13.02
C SER A 6 -1.81 2.53 -13.96
N GLY A 7 -0.55 2.25 -14.24
CA GLY A 7 0.35 3.08 -15.04
C GLY A 7 0.73 4.41 -14.37
N LYS A 8 0.42 4.58 -13.08
CA LYS A 8 0.64 5.85 -12.34
C LYS A 8 1.74 5.72 -11.31
N SER A 9 2.52 6.80 -11.15
CA SER A 9 3.46 6.93 -10.04
C SER A 9 2.71 6.92 -8.72
N ARG A 10 3.28 6.25 -7.72
CA ARG A 10 2.76 6.16 -6.35
C ARG A 10 3.93 6.45 -5.42
N PRO A 11 4.14 7.71 -5.01
CA PRO A 11 5.21 8.00 -4.08
C PRO A 11 4.95 7.24 -2.77
N LEU A 12 5.95 6.47 -2.33
CA LEU A 12 5.93 5.81 -1.03
C LEU A 12 6.56 6.77 -0.02
N TYR A 13 5.77 7.21 0.96
CA TYR A 13 6.24 8.05 2.05
C TYR A 13 6.67 7.17 3.21
N PHE A 14 7.98 6.93 3.34
CA PHE A 14 8.57 6.24 4.48
C PHE A 14 8.75 7.23 5.62
N ALA A 15 7.81 7.22 6.58
CA ALA A 15 7.84 8.10 7.75
C ALA A 15 7.83 7.32 9.07
N SER A 16 7.95 5.99 9.02
CA SER A 16 7.90 5.12 10.18
C SER A 16 9.23 4.41 10.35
N ARG A 17 9.95 4.73 11.43
CA ARG A 17 11.23 4.09 11.72
C ARG A 17 11.13 2.57 11.81
N LYS A 18 10.03 2.07 12.40
CA LYS A 18 9.75 0.62 12.48
C LYS A 18 9.60 -0.02 11.09
N LEU A 19 9.06 0.71 10.12
CA LEU A 19 8.96 0.21 8.75
C LEU A 19 10.33 0.18 8.08
N ASP A 20 11.13 1.22 8.28
CA ASP A 20 12.50 1.30 7.74
C ASP A 20 13.36 0.16 8.28
N ASP A 21 13.34 -0.07 9.60
CA ASP A 21 14.10 -1.15 10.23
C ASP A 21 13.65 -2.53 9.72
N ALA A 22 12.34 -2.75 9.53
CA ALA A 22 11.81 -3.99 8.99
C ALA A 22 12.18 -4.21 7.51
N LEU A 23 12.17 -3.15 6.70
CA LEU A 23 12.61 -3.21 5.31
C LEU A 23 14.12 -3.45 5.21
N ASP A 24 14.92 -2.81 6.06
CA ASP A 24 16.36 -3.00 6.11
C ASP A 24 16.70 -4.47 6.41
N ALA A 25 16.03 -5.06 7.41
CA ALA A 25 16.19 -6.47 7.75
C ALA A 25 15.82 -7.39 6.57
N TYR A 26 14.68 -7.14 5.92
CA TYR A 26 14.23 -7.91 4.77
C TYR A 26 15.18 -7.81 3.57
N LEU A 27 15.67 -6.61 3.24
CA LEU A 27 16.62 -6.42 2.14
C LEU A 27 17.97 -7.07 2.44
N ALA A 28 18.43 -7.05 3.70
CA ALA A 28 19.64 -7.77 4.10
C ALA A 28 19.47 -9.30 3.94
N GLU A 29 18.31 -9.84 4.32
CA GLU A 29 18.00 -11.26 4.11
C GLU A 29 17.99 -11.63 2.63
N ARG A 30 17.42 -10.78 1.75
CA ARG A 30 17.47 -11.01 0.30
C ARG A 30 18.90 -11.13 -0.22
N VAL A 31 19.79 -10.23 0.22
CA VAL A 31 21.19 -10.27 -0.17
C VAL A 31 21.87 -11.55 0.32
N ALA A 32 21.63 -11.94 1.58
CA ALA A 32 22.18 -13.16 2.16
C ALA A 32 21.73 -14.43 1.41
N ARG A 33 20.49 -14.44 0.90
CA ARG A 33 19.92 -15.55 0.12
C ARG A 33 20.21 -15.48 -1.39
N GLY A 34 20.87 -14.42 -1.87
CA GLY A 34 21.13 -14.22 -3.29
C GLY A 34 19.88 -13.89 -4.12
N HIS A 35 18.81 -13.38 -3.50
CA HIS A 35 17.53 -13.14 -4.18
C HIS A 35 17.48 -11.74 -4.84
N GLY A 36 17.48 -11.73 -6.18
CA GLY A 36 17.41 -10.50 -6.98
C GLY A 36 18.65 -9.63 -6.82
N ILE A 37 19.83 -10.26 -6.87
CA ILE A 37 21.13 -9.61 -6.85
C ILE A 37 21.48 -9.10 -8.26
N ALA A 38 22.16 -7.97 -8.33
CA ALA A 38 22.84 -7.48 -9.52
C ALA A 38 24.35 -7.44 -9.29
N ASP A 39 25.13 -7.44 -10.38
CA ASP A 39 26.59 -7.51 -10.34
C ASP A 39 27.28 -6.22 -9.83
N GLY A 40 26.50 -5.17 -9.52
CA GLY A 40 27.01 -3.86 -9.09
C GLY A 40 26.95 -3.63 -7.57
N SER A 41 27.70 -2.63 -7.08
CA SER A 41 27.68 -2.21 -5.67
C SER A 41 26.54 -1.24 -5.31
N ALA A 42 25.85 -0.68 -6.30
CA ALA A 42 24.70 0.20 -6.11
C ALA A 42 23.50 -0.55 -5.51
N TYR A 43 22.57 0.17 -4.89
CA TYR A 43 21.31 -0.39 -4.34
C TYR A 43 21.51 -1.59 -3.40
N ARG A 44 22.58 -1.58 -2.60
CA ARG A 44 22.95 -2.69 -1.70
C ARG A 44 23.21 -4.03 -2.44
N ARG A 45 23.63 -3.96 -3.71
CA ARG A 45 23.81 -5.09 -4.65
C ARG A 45 22.51 -5.74 -5.13
N LEU A 46 21.36 -5.12 -4.88
CA LEU A 46 20.08 -5.60 -5.40
C LEU A 46 19.83 -5.04 -6.79
N ASP A 47 19.23 -5.85 -7.65
CA ASP A 47 18.74 -5.44 -8.95
C ASP A 47 17.59 -4.42 -8.77
N PRO A 48 17.72 -3.17 -9.27
CA PRO A 48 16.70 -2.13 -9.12
C PRO A 48 15.40 -2.43 -9.89
N ASP A 49 15.43 -3.32 -10.88
CA ASP A 49 14.25 -3.73 -11.63
C ASP A 49 13.60 -5.01 -11.05
N SER A 50 14.24 -5.63 -10.05
CA SER A 50 13.68 -6.75 -9.31
C SER A 50 12.46 -6.32 -8.48
N PRO A 51 11.40 -7.15 -8.40
CA PRO A 51 10.28 -6.87 -7.50
C PRO A 51 10.73 -6.68 -6.05
N LEU A 52 10.15 -5.72 -5.35
CA LEU A 52 10.51 -5.44 -3.96
C LEU A 52 10.22 -6.64 -3.05
N PHE A 53 9.01 -7.19 -3.12
CA PHE A 53 8.59 -8.36 -2.35
C PHE A 53 8.69 -9.63 -3.19
N LEU A 54 9.42 -10.62 -2.66
CA LEU A 54 9.68 -11.90 -3.30
C LEU A 54 9.07 -13.05 -2.48
N SER A 55 8.83 -14.17 -3.14
CA SER A 55 8.49 -15.45 -2.51
C SER A 55 9.69 -16.01 -1.74
N ALA A 56 9.45 -17.09 -0.98
CA ALA A 56 10.53 -17.83 -0.31
C ALA A 56 11.58 -18.41 -1.30
N THR A 57 11.22 -18.59 -2.56
CA THR A 57 12.12 -19.07 -3.64
C THR A 57 12.82 -17.93 -4.38
N GLY A 58 12.61 -16.68 -3.99
CA GLY A 58 13.23 -15.50 -4.63
C GLY A 58 12.50 -15.01 -5.87
N GLU A 59 11.32 -15.53 -6.18
CA GLU A 59 10.52 -15.12 -7.34
C GLU A 59 9.55 -13.99 -7.00
N GLY A 60 9.28 -13.11 -7.96
CA GLY A 60 8.24 -12.09 -7.83
C GLY A 60 6.84 -12.71 -7.69
N PHE A 61 6.00 -12.11 -6.84
CA PHE A 61 4.62 -12.56 -6.70
C PHE A 61 3.83 -12.36 -7.99
N ARG A 62 3.27 -13.45 -8.52
CA ARG A 62 2.46 -13.42 -9.75
C ARG A 62 1.16 -12.64 -9.53
N ILE A 63 0.91 -11.66 -10.40
CA ILE A 63 -0.33 -10.89 -10.46
C ILE A 63 -1.15 -11.42 -11.64
N THR A 64 -2.32 -11.98 -11.36
CA THR A 64 -3.24 -12.48 -12.40
C THR A 64 -4.28 -11.41 -12.71
N GLN A 65 -4.43 -11.08 -13.99
CA GLN A 65 -5.51 -10.22 -14.48
C GLN A 65 -6.76 -11.07 -14.75
N TYR A 66 -7.93 -10.55 -14.37
CA TYR A 66 -9.22 -11.20 -14.57
C TYR A 66 -10.32 -10.15 -14.74
N GLY A 67 -11.45 -10.54 -15.33
CA GLY A 67 -12.58 -9.65 -15.64
C GLY A 67 -12.77 -9.42 -17.13
N ALA A 68 -13.96 -8.92 -17.48
CA ALA A 68 -14.33 -8.61 -18.87
C ALA A 68 -13.56 -7.39 -19.40
N GLU A 69 -13.52 -7.24 -20.73
CA GLU A 69 -12.97 -6.06 -21.39
C GLU A 69 -13.55 -4.77 -20.79
N GLY A 70 -12.67 -3.83 -20.43
CA GLY A 70 -13.05 -2.57 -19.77
C GLY A 70 -13.10 -2.60 -18.23
N ARG A 71 -13.09 -3.77 -17.57
CA ARG A 71 -12.95 -3.88 -16.10
C ARG A 71 -11.78 -4.77 -15.72
N ARG A 72 -10.56 -4.26 -15.92
CA ARG A 72 -9.32 -4.96 -15.52
C ARG A 72 -9.25 -5.08 -14.01
N ARG A 73 -9.46 -6.28 -13.48
CA ARG A 73 -9.20 -6.60 -12.07
C ARG A 73 -7.87 -7.35 -11.99
N CYS A 74 -7.09 -7.05 -10.97
CA CYS A 74 -5.82 -7.71 -10.71
C CYS A 74 -5.88 -8.40 -9.36
N LEU A 75 -5.35 -9.62 -9.29
CA LEU A 75 -5.32 -10.43 -8.08
C LEU A 75 -3.90 -10.92 -7.86
N CYS A 76 -3.44 -10.85 -6.61
CA CYS A 76 -2.28 -11.59 -6.16
C CYS A 76 -2.69 -12.48 -4.99
N ARG A 77 -3.02 -13.75 -5.28
CA ARG A 77 -3.51 -14.69 -4.26
C ARG A 77 -2.54 -14.86 -3.09
N PRO A 78 -1.22 -15.06 -3.32
CA PRO A 78 -0.29 -15.26 -2.21
C PRO A 78 -0.22 -14.06 -1.26
N ILE A 79 -0.20 -12.83 -1.78
CA ILE A 79 -0.19 -11.62 -0.96
C ILE A 79 -1.47 -11.50 -0.13
N LEU A 80 -2.64 -11.80 -0.72
CA LEU A 80 -3.90 -11.77 0.01
C LEU A 80 -3.97 -12.83 1.11
N GLU A 81 -3.43 -14.02 0.88
CA GLU A 81 -3.32 -15.07 1.90
C GLU A 81 -2.39 -14.65 3.03
N THR A 82 -1.25 -14.02 2.73
CA THR A 82 -0.35 -13.46 3.73
C THR A 82 -1.06 -12.40 4.58
N TYR A 83 -1.80 -11.46 3.96
CA TYR A 83 -2.59 -10.48 4.72
C TYR A 83 -3.61 -11.15 5.65
N ARG A 84 -4.33 -12.17 5.18
CA ARG A 84 -5.28 -12.90 6.03
C ARG A 84 -4.61 -13.57 7.22
N LYS A 85 -3.40 -14.12 7.04
CA LYS A 85 -2.63 -14.72 8.14
C LYS A 85 -2.19 -13.65 9.15
N LEU A 86 -1.63 -12.53 8.67
CA LEU A 86 -1.20 -11.42 9.52
C LEU A 86 -2.35 -10.83 10.33
N PHE A 87 -3.51 -10.60 9.69
CA PHE A 87 -4.69 -10.07 10.39
C PHE A 87 -5.20 -11.05 11.44
N ARG A 88 -5.21 -12.35 11.16
CA ARG A 88 -5.58 -13.37 12.15
C ARG A 88 -4.63 -13.39 13.35
N TYR A 89 -3.31 -13.33 13.12
CA TYR A 89 -2.33 -13.28 14.21
C TYR A 89 -2.39 -11.99 15.02
N ALA A 90 -2.88 -10.91 14.43
CA ALA A 90 -3.15 -9.66 15.11
C ALA A 90 -4.55 -9.61 15.76
N GLU A 91 -5.30 -10.71 15.77
CA GLU A 91 -6.68 -10.78 16.28
C GLU A 91 -7.66 -9.81 15.58
N LEU A 92 -7.35 -9.44 14.33
CA LEU A 92 -8.15 -8.57 13.48
C LEU A 92 -8.95 -9.38 12.46
N GLU A 93 -9.81 -10.29 12.92
CA GLU A 93 -10.52 -11.24 12.03
C GLU A 93 -11.43 -10.56 10.98
N TRP A 94 -11.95 -9.38 11.30
CA TRP A 94 -12.76 -8.57 10.38
C TRP A 94 -11.93 -7.78 9.36
N ALA A 95 -10.60 -7.72 9.53
CA ALA A 95 -9.77 -6.88 8.69
C ALA A 95 -9.59 -7.47 7.29
N THR A 96 -9.69 -6.58 6.31
CA THR A 96 -9.38 -6.84 4.91
C THR A 96 -8.40 -5.76 4.45
N PRO A 97 -7.62 -5.98 3.37
CA PRO A 97 -6.74 -4.94 2.85
C PRO A 97 -7.50 -3.64 2.52
N LEU A 98 -8.77 -3.76 2.10
CA LEU A 98 -9.62 -2.60 1.84
C LEU A 98 -10.06 -1.90 3.12
N SER A 99 -10.40 -2.62 4.20
CA SER A 99 -10.77 -1.97 5.47
C SER A 99 -9.57 -1.26 6.10
N ILE A 100 -8.38 -1.86 6.06
CA ILE A 100 -7.14 -1.20 6.49
C ILE A 100 -6.89 0.06 5.65
N ARG A 101 -7.07 -0.03 4.33
CA ARG A 101 -6.95 1.15 3.44
C ARG A 101 -7.95 2.25 3.82
N ARG A 102 -9.19 1.91 4.16
CA ARG A 102 -10.19 2.88 4.66
C ARG A 102 -9.76 3.52 5.98
N THR A 103 -9.18 2.76 6.91
CA THR A 103 -8.66 3.29 8.18
C THR A 103 -7.52 4.28 7.96
N VAL A 104 -6.61 4.00 7.02
CA VAL A 104 -5.54 4.94 6.65
C VAL A 104 -6.14 6.24 6.11
N VAL A 105 -7.14 6.16 5.22
CA VAL A 105 -7.81 7.35 4.66
C VAL A 105 -8.54 8.16 5.73
N ALA A 106 -9.28 7.50 6.62
CA ALA A 106 -9.94 8.19 7.74
C ALA A 106 -8.92 8.97 8.59
N ARG A 107 -7.79 8.34 8.93
CA ARG A 107 -6.70 8.98 9.69
C ARG A 107 -6.02 10.14 8.95
N LEU A 108 -6.01 10.13 7.62
CA LEU A 108 -5.54 11.25 6.82
C LEU A 108 -6.54 12.40 6.87
N TYR A 109 -7.84 12.13 6.74
CA TYR A 109 -8.89 13.15 6.88
C TYR A 109 -8.92 13.78 8.27
N ASP A 110 -8.73 12.99 9.33
CA ASP A 110 -8.63 13.47 10.71
C ASP A 110 -7.42 14.41 10.91
N ARG A 111 -6.37 14.24 10.09
CA ARG A 111 -5.19 15.12 10.05
C ARG A 111 -5.36 16.32 9.12
N GLY A 112 -6.55 16.53 8.59
CA GLY A 112 -6.87 17.66 7.72
C GLY A 112 -6.53 17.45 6.24
N ALA A 113 -6.19 16.23 5.81
CA ALA A 113 -5.90 15.98 4.40
C ALA A 113 -7.12 16.24 3.51
N ASP A 114 -6.89 16.74 2.30
CA ASP A 114 -7.90 16.84 1.27
C ASP A 114 -7.93 15.60 0.34
N GLU A 115 -8.90 15.55 -0.58
CA GLU A 115 -9.05 14.44 -1.51
C GLU A 115 -7.88 14.30 -2.51
N GLU A 116 -7.15 15.37 -2.80
CA GLU A 116 -5.98 15.32 -3.67
C GLU A 116 -4.81 14.66 -2.95
N GLN A 117 -4.54 15.07 -1.71
CA GLN A 117 -3.50 14.49 -0.87
C GLN A 117 -3.78 13.01 -0.58
N VAL A 118 -5.06 12.67 -0.29
CA VAL A 118 -5.48 11.27 -0.17
C VAL A 118 -5.27 10.53 -1.49
N GLY A 119 -5.69 11.12 -2.62
CA GLY A 119 -5.50 10.56 -3.96
C GLY A 119 -4.03 10.27 -4.27
N LEU A 120 -3.12 11.18 -3.91
CA LEU A 120 -1.67 11.04 -4.09
C LEU A 120 -1.12 9.82 -3.34
N VAL A 121 -1.41 9.71 -2.04
CA VAL A 121 -0.97 8.58 -1.20
C VAL A 121 -1.57 7.25 -1.69
N LEU A 122 -2.82 7.29 -2.13
CA LEU A 122 -3.56 6.11 -2.57
C LEU A 122 -3.32 5.74 -4.03
N GLY A 123 -2.63 6.58 -4.82
CA GLY A 123 -2.48 6.42 -6.26
C GLY A 123 -3.82 6.44 -7.02
N ILE A 124 -4.72 7.34 -6.67
CA ILE A 124 -6.00 7.60 -7.33
C ILE A 124 -5.93 9.01 -7.90
N SER A 125 -6.00 9.14 -9.23
CA SER A 125 -5.83 10.45 -9.90
C SER A 125 -7.08 11.31 -9.85
N GLU A 126 -8.27 10.72 -9.82
CA GLU A 126 -9.53 11.45 -9.84
C GLU A 126 -10.03 11.71 -8.41
N ARG A 127 -10.17 12.98 -8.05
CA ARG A 127 -10.74 13.37 -6.74
C ARG A 127 -12.16 12.82 -6.54
N SER A 128 -12.96 12.75 -7.60
CA SER A 128 -14.30 12.14 -7.59
C SER A 128 -14.25 10.66 -7.16
N ALA A 129 -13.32 9.89 -7.73
CA ALA A 129 -13.14 8.48 -7.37
C ALA A 129 -12.69 8.30 -5.91
N VAL A 130 -11.87 9.21 -5.38
CA VAL A 130 -11.52 9.22 -3.95
C VAL A 130 -12.77 9.44 -3.10
N ARG A 131 -13.61 10.43 -3.43
CA ARG A 131 -14.85 10.73 -2.69
C ARG A 131 -15.85 9.58 -2.72
N GLU A 132 -15.98 8.92 -3.85
CA GLU A 132 -16.89 7.77 -4.01
C GLU A 132 -16.40 6.56 -3.21
N GLN A 133 -15.10 6.26 -3.28
CA GLN A 133 -14.53 5.08 -2.63
C GLN A 133 -14.28 5.28 -1.12
N PHE A 134 -14.00 6.52 -0.71
CA PHE A 134 -13.63 6.92 0.65
C PHE A 134 -14.34 8.23 1.04
N PRO A 135 -15.65 8.20 1.30
CA PRO A 135 -16.38 9.40 1.69
C PRO A 135 -15.86 9.96 3.00
N ARG A 136 -15.56 11.27 3.03
CA ARG A 136 -15.19 11.99 4.24
C ARG A 136 -16.38 12.07 5.18
N ALA A 137 -16.21 11.63 6.42
CA ALA A 137 -17.20 11.82 7.47
C ALA A 137 -17.37 13.33 7.70
N ARG A 138 -18.59 13.84 7.52
CA ARG A 138 -18.90 15.24 7.79
C ARG A 138 -19.28 15.38 9.26
N PRO A 139 -18.58 16.20 10.05
CA PRO A 139 -18.99 16.47 11.41
C PRO A 139 -20.36 17.14 11.41
N THR A 140 -21.15 16.91 12.46
CA THR A 140 -22.41 17.62 12.67
C THR A 140 -22.14 19.09 12.99
N ILE A 141 -23.12 19.97 12.78
CA ILE A 141 -23.01 21.37 13.21
C ILE A 141 -22.73 21.44 14.72
N ALA A 142 -23.37 20.59 15.52
CA ALA A 142 -23.13 20.51 16.96
C ALA A 142 -21.65 20.25 17.30
N ASN A 143 -21.00 19.30 16.61
CA ASN A 143 -19.58 19.02 16.82
C ASN A 143 -18.68 20.19 16.38
N LEU A 144 -19.08 20.93 15.36
CA LEU A 144 -18.31 22.07 14.86
C LEU A 144 -18.39 23.29 15.78
N VAL A 145 -19.52 23.51 16.46
CA VAL A 145 -19.74 24.66 17.33
C VAL A 145 -19.41 24.38 18.81
N GLN A 146 -19.10 23.13 19.14
CA GLN A 146 -18.66 22.76 20.48
C GLN A 146 -17.33 23.46 20.79
N GLU A 147 -17.29 24.20 21.89
CA GLU A 147 -16.12 24.98 22.35
C GLU A 147 -15.67 26.08 21.36
N LEU A 148 -16.60 26.62 20.55
CA LEU A 148 -16.27 27.67 19.58
C LEU A 148 -15.96 29.05 20.20
N VAL A 149 -16.02 29.20 21.53
CA VAL A 149 -15.65 30.42 22.31
C VAL A 149 -15.10 30.02 23.66
#